data_AF-A0A382IU87-F1
#
_entry.id   AF-A0A382IU87-F1
#
_cell.length_a   1.000
_cell.length_b   1.000
_cell.length_c   1.000
_cell.angle_alpha   90.00
_cell.angle_beta   90.00
_cell.angle_gamma   90.00
#
_symmetry.space_group_name_H-M   'P 1'
#
loop_
_entity.id
_entity.type
_entity.pdbx_description
1 polymer ?
#
loop_
_entity_poly.entity_id
_entity_poly.type
_entity_poly.pdbx_seq_one_letter_code
_entity_poly.pdbx_strand_id
1 'polypeptide(L)' 'MSRNISKLSGRKGLKDNLFKRMIDTTKKNKNGKEIKQLADEYHVGMSTIHGAESFYEFLRPEHKEKKAWICNGSACMC' A
#
# COMPACT_ATOMS: atom_id res chain seq x y z
N MET A 1 -10.40 12.24 -1.65
CA MET A 1 -9.92 11.07 -0.87
C MET A 1 -10.69 10.98 0.43
N SER A 2 -11.30 9.84 0.74
CA SER A 2 -12.03 9.70 2.01
C SER A 2 -11.02 9.78 3.16
N ARG A 3 -11.29 10.66 4.14
CA ARG A 3 -10.41 10.97 5.29
C ARG A 3 -10.13 9.78 6.23
N ASN A 4 -10.55 8.56 5.87
CA ASN A 4 -10.65 7.44 6.79
C ASN A 4 -9.65 6.31 6.50
N ILE A 5 -9.06 6.23 5.30
CA ILE A 5 -8.20 5.08 4.94
C ILE A 5 -6.89 5.10 5.72
N SER A 6 -6.25 6.27 5.88
CA SER A 6 -5.05 6.40 6.71
C SER A 6 -5.33 6.10 8.19
N LYS A 7 -6.52 6.48 8.68
CA LYS A 7 -6.94 6.23 10.06
C LYS A 7 -7.29 4.76 10.30
N LEU A 8 -7.91 4.10 9.33
CA LEU A 8 -8.20 2.66 9.32
C LEU A 8 -6.92 1.83 9.24
N SER A 9 -5.98 2.21 8.37
CA SER A 9 -4.65 1.59 8.30
C SER A 9 -3.89 1.73 9.62
N GLY A 10 -4.04 2.86 10.31
CA GLY A 10 -3.45 3.09 11.64
C GLY A 10 -4.10 2.28 12.78
N ARG A 11 -5.29 1.70 12.62
CA ARG A 11 -5.98 0.96 13.70
C ARG A 11 -5.25 -0.31 14.14
N LYS A 12 -4.52 -0.97 13.23
CA LYS A 12 -3.68 -2.13 13.54
C LYS A 12 -2.24 -1.76 13.94
N GLY A 13 -1.95 -0.46 14.09
CA GLY A 13 -0.63 0.06 14.44
C GLY A 13 0.36 0.09 13.27
N LEU A 14 1.54 0.69 13.51
CA LEU A 14 2.56 0.89 12.47
C LEU A 14 3.24 -0.42 12.02
N LYS A 15 3.26 -1.45 12.88
CA LYS A 15 3.95 -2.72 12.62
C LYS A 15 3.26 -3.57 11.55
N ASP A 16 1.92 -3.58 11.55
CA ASP A 16 1.05 -4.34 10.65
C ASP A 16 0.02 -3.42 9.96
N ASN A 17 0.51 -2.31 9.42
CA ASN A 17 -0.33 -1.38 8.67
C ASN A 17 -0.76 -1.98 7.32
N LEU A 18 -1.85 -1.45 6.76
CA LEU A 18 -2.46 -1.92 5.51
C LEU A 18 -1.45 -1.92 4.34
N PHE A 19 -0.60 -0.91 4.23
CA PHE A 19 0.36 -0.77 3.13
C PHE A 19 1.46 -1.82 3.17
N LYS A 20 1.94 -2.15 4.37
CA LYS A 20 2.96 -3.20 4.55
C LYS A 20 2.41 -4.56 4.18
N ARG A 21 1.18 -4.87 4.62
CA ARG A 21 0.47 -6.06 4.18
C ARG A 21 0.28 -6.07 2.68
N MET A 22 -0.19 -4.98 2.05
CA MET A 22 -0.29 -4.88 0.59
C MET A 22 1.03 -5.26 -0.09
N ILE A 23 2.16 -4.70 0.34
CA ILE A 23 3.49 -5.01 -0.23
C ILE A 23 3.82 -6.51 -0.09
N ASP A 24 3.54 -7.11 1.06
CA ASP A 24 3.79 -8.53 1.32
C ASP A 24 2.90 -9.45 0.47
N THR A 25 1.61 -9.11 0.34
CA THR A 25 0.66 -9.83 -0.51
C THR A 25 1.06 -9.75 -1.98
N THR A 26 1.49 -8.58 -2.46
CA THR A 26 1.89 -8.45 -3.87
C THR A 26 3.29 -8.99 -4.18
N LYS A 27 4.07 -9.42 -3.18
CA LYS A 27 5.31 -10.20 -3.33
C LYS A 27 5.04 -11.70 -3.45
N LYS A 28 4.01 -12.21 -2.76
CA LYS A 28 3.54 -13.59 -2.87
C LYS A 28 2.50 -13.67 -3.99
N ASN A 29 2.96 -13.93 -5.21
CA ASN A 29 2.18 -14.21 -6.44
C ASN A 29 0.65 -14.04 -6.39
N LYS A 30 0.18 -13.07 -7.18
CA LYS A 30 -1.21 -12.67 -7.50
C LYS A 30 -2.26 -13.79 -7.38
N ASN A 31 -2.85 -13.96 -6.21
CA ASN A 31 -4.15 -14.60 -6.09
C ASN A 31 -5.16 -13.56 -5.57
N GLY A 32 -6.18 -13.24 -6.37
CA GLY A 32 -7.25 -12.31 -5.97
C GLY A 32 -8.01 -12.72 -4.69
N LYS A 33 -7.78 -13.95 -4.21
CA LYS A 33 -8.25 -14.44 -2.90
C LYS A 33 -7.59 -13.70 -1.73
N GLU A 34 -6.30 -13.38 -1.81
CA GLU A 34 -5.58 -12.71 -0.72
C GLU A 34 -5.95 -11.21 -0.65
N ILE A 35 -6.24 -10.58 -1.79
CA ILE A 35 -6.73 -9.19 -1.84
C ILE A 35 -8.11 -9.06 -1.19
N LYS A 36 -9.00 -10.05 -1.38
CA LYS A 36 -10.30 -10.10 -0.70
C LYS A 36 -10.14 -10.25 0.81
N GLN A 37 -9.29 -11.16 1.26
CA GLN A 37 -9.01 -11.35 2.69
C GLN A 37 -8.45 -10.07 3.34
N LEU A 38 -7.57 -9.36 2.62
CA LEU A 38 -7.01 -8.09 3.08
C LEU A 38 -8.08 -6.99 3.16
N ALA A 39 -8.98 -6.92 2.18
CA ALA A 39 -10.11 -6.00 2.16
C ALA A 39 -11.02 -6.23 3.38
N ASP A 40 -11.33 -7.49 3.68
CA ASP A 40 -12.15 -7.86 4.83
C ASP A 40 -11.44 -7.59 6.16
N GLU A 41 -10.14 -7.92 6.28
CA GLU A 41 -9.33 -7.75 7.48
C GLU A 41 -9.21 -6.28 7.93
N TYR A 42 -9.16 -5.36 6.96
CA TYR A 42 -9.02 -3.93 7.20
C TYR A 42 -10.33 -3.16 6.99
N HIS A 43 -11.44 -3.85 6.71
CA HIS A 43 -12.75 -3.27 6.43
C HIS A 43 -12.72 -2.18 5.34
N VAL A 44 -11.96 -2.43 4.27
CA VAL A 44 -11.85 -1.55 3.11
C VAL A 44 -12.35 -2.26 1.86
N GLY A 45 -12.94 -1.52 0.92
CA GLY A 45 -13.38 -2.13 -0.34
C GLY A 45 -12.21 -2.60 -1.20
N MET A 46 -12.41 -3.66 -2.00
CA MET A 46 -11.43 -4.08 -3.02
C MET A 46 -11.04 -2.94 -3.97
N SER A 47 -11.99 -2.06 -4.32
CA SER A 47 -11.75 -0.87 -5.13
C SER A 47 -10.78 0.11 -4.46
N THR A 48 -10.78 0.17 -3.13
CA THR A 48 -9.83 1.00 -2.36
C THR A 48 -8.43 0.40 -2.39
N ILE A 49 -8.31 -0.93 -2.34
CA ILE A 49 -7.02 -1.61 -2.44
C ILE A 49 -6.42 -1.44 -3.85
N HIS A 50 -7.20 -1.69 -4.89
CA HIS A 50 -6.76 -1.46 -6.27
C HIS A 50 -6.47 0.02 -6.55
N GLY A 51 -7.27 0.93 -5.97
CA GLY A 51 -7.00 2.36 -6.04
C GLY A 51 -5.70 2.75 -5.35
N ALA A 52 -5.37 2.15 -4.21
CA ALA A 52 -4.10 2.38 -3.55
C ALA A 52 -2.93 1.82 -4.37
N GLU A 53 -3.06 0.61 -4.93
CA GLU A 53 -2.04 -0.03 -5.76
C GLU A 53 -1.69 0.79 -7.01
N SER A 54 -2.68 1.42 -7.64
CA SER A 54 -2.46 2.29 -8.80
C SER A 54 -1.97 3.70 -8.42
N PHE A 55 -2.44 4.23 -7.29
CA PHE A 55 -2.13 5.59 -6.84
C PHE A 55 -0.73 5.72 -6.22
N TYR A 56 -0.33 4.79 -5.37
CA TYR A 56 0.96 4.86 -4.68
C TYR A 56 2.05 4.17 -5.49
N GLU A 57 3.02 4.96 -5.97
CA GLU A 57 4.13 4.45 -6.78
C GLU A 57 4.89 3.30 -6.13
N PHE A 58 5.13 3.34 -4.82
CA PHE A 58 5.89 2.28 -4.13
C PHE A 58 5.18 0.92 -4.13
N LEU A 59 3.87 0.86 -4.41
CA LEU A 59 3.12 -0.40 -4.55
C LEU A 59 3.23 -1.00 -5.96
N ARG A 60 3.66 -0.22 -6.96
CA ARG A 60 3.80 -0.68 -8.34
C ARG A 60 4.85 -1.77 -8.45
N PRO A 61 4.63 -2.79 -9.29
CA PRO A 61 5.57 -3.91 -9.45
C PRO A 61 6.99 -3.46 -9.79
N GLU A 62 7.16 -2.42 -10.61
CA GLU A 62 8.48 -1.86 -11.00
C GLU A 62 9.26 -1.24 -9.83
N HIS A 63 8.58 -0.92 -8.73
CA HIS A 63 9.13 -0.17 -7.60
C HIS A 63 9.32 -1.04 -6.35
N LYS A 64 8.89 -2.32 -6.39
CA LYS A 64 8.99 -3.27 -5.27
C LYS A 64 10.41 -3.72 -4.95
N GLU A 65 11.31 -3.70 -5.94
CA GLU A 65 12.68 -4.16 -5.78
C GLU A 65 13.62 -3.05 -5.27
N LYS A 66 13.19 -1.78 -5.36
CA LYS A 66 13.99 -0.64 -4.92
C LYS A 66 13.82 -0.43 -3.41
N LYS A 67 14.93 -0.55 -2.67
CA LYS A 67 14.97 -0.35 -1.21
C LYS A 67 14.99 1.12 -0.78
N ALA A 68 15.51 2.00 -1.64
CA ALA A 68 15.66 3.42 -1.34
C ALA A 68 15.41 4.25 -2.60
N TRP A 69 14.98 5.49 -2.39
CA TRP A 69 14.69 6.47 -3.42
C TRP A 69 15.52 7.72 -3.16
N ILE A 70 16.11 8.27 -4.22
CA ILE A 70 16.83 9.54 -4.16
C ILE A 70 15.78 10.64 -4.34
N CYS A 71 15.79 11.63 -3.45
CA CYS A 71 14.91 12.76 -3.60
C CYS A 71 15.32 13.59 -4.82
N ASN A 72 14.41 13.75 -5.78
CA ASN A 72 14.62 14.51 -7.02
C ASN A 72 13.74 15.78 -7.07
N GLY A 73 13.44 16.34 -5.90
CA GLY A 73 12.66 17.58 -5.77
C GLY A 73 13.57 18.77 -5.51
N SER A 74 13.14 19.96 -5.91
CA SER A 74 13.84 21.21 -5.58
C SER A 74 13.99 21.41 -4.06
N ALA A 75 13.07 20.87 -3.26
CA ALA A 75 13.16 20.88 -1.79
C ALA A 75 14.35 20.08 -1.23
N CYS A 76 14.95 19.20 -2.03
CA CYS A 76 16.10 18.39 -1.65
C CYS A 76 17.40 18.83 -2.34
N MET A 77 17.32 19.77 -3.29
CA MET A 77 18.50 20.43 -3.84
C MET A 77 18.91 21.51 -2.83
N CYS A 78 19.91 21.17 -2.02
CA CYS A 78 20.58 22.12 -1.13
C CYS A 78 21.36 23.17 -1.94
#